data_AF-A0A369K7I7-F1
#
_entry.id   AF-A0A369K7I7-F1
#
_cell.length_a   1.000
_cell.length_b   1.000
_cell.length_c   1.000
_cell.angle_alpha   90.00
_cell.angle_beta   90.00
_cell.angle_gamma   90.00
#
_symmetry.space_group_name_H-M   'P 1'
#
loop_
_entity.id
_entity.type
_entity.pdbx_description
1 polymer ?
#
loop_
_entity_poly.entity_id
_entity_poly.type
_entity_poly.pdbx_seq_one_letter_code
_entity_poly.pdbx_strand_id
1 'polypeptide(L)'
;MPDLRYNVRWVEQTFHTRAATEALLSPERENGNLTSHDYDAAAAFFPGFHRHYRLVGGVAAIPLLYTVRKPTWSNARSYIFLTTASFAGFVIGHALSLTAHFNFVRSIENPDGFSQAMDNIQKNTGSFAPQGPVIVRQGRKIEVDHDPDAPPLDSSPTPAPSSAPTDSLTPIKPATKWDEIRALNARAASNSSWDALRQRHERARVPAPSSSPSEDDFERTRGDDRAAEQARFDELLEKERHMK
;
A
#
# COMPACT_ATOMS: atom_id res chain seq x y z
N MET A 1 10.02 -0.50 -19.43
CA MET A 1 10.00 -1.26 -18.18
C MET A 1 9.61 -0.30 -17.07
N PRO A 2 8.67 -0.65 -16.20
CA PRO A 2 8.27 0.22 -15.10
C PRO A 2 9.44 0.37 -14.13
N ASP A 3 9.80 1.61 -13.80
CA ASP A 3 10.78 1.86 -12.74
C ASP A 3 10.10 1.75 -11.37
N LEU A 4 10.75 1.09 -10.41
CA LEU A 4 10.24 1.03 -9.04
C LEU A 4 10.35 2.42 -8.40
N ARG A 5 9.19 3.05 -8.16
CA ARG A 5 9.06 4.33 -7.47
C ARG A 5 8.60 4.10 -6.03
N TYR A 6 9.50 4.30 -5.08
CA TYR A 6 9.27 4.02 -3.66
C TYR A 6 9.21 5.33 -2.86
N ASN A 7 8.02 5.76 -2.45
CA ASN A 7 7.84 6.95 -1.60
C ASN A 7 7.96 6.58 -0.12
N VAL A 8 9.10 6.93 0.49
CA VAL A 8 9.43 6.55 1.87
C VAL A 8 8.35 7.01 2.86
N ARG A 9 7.86 8.24 2.70
CA ARG A 9 6.90 8.85 3.63
C ARG A 9 5.53 8.19 3.55
N TRP A 10 5.08 7.88 2.34
CA TRP A 10 3.84 7.14 2.14
C TRP A 10 3.91 5.76 2.79
N VAL A 11 5.02 5.03 2.57
CA VAL A 11 5.20 3.68 3.11
C VAL A 11 5.22 3.69 4.64
N GLU A 12 5.96 4.61 5.27
CA GLU A 12 6.00 4.73 6.73
C GLU A 12 4.62 5.01 7.35
N GLN A 13 3.72 5.69 6.64
CA GLN A 13 2.36 5.99 7.09
C GLN A 13 1.40 4.81 6.88
N THR A 14 1.49 4.17 5.72
CA THR A 14 0.60 3.05 5.35
C THR A 14 0.93 1.79 6.16
N PHE A 15 2.21 1.44 6.25
CA PHE A 15 2.69 0.16 6.77
C PHE A 15 3.20 0.25 8.22
N HIS A 16 2.36 0.78 9.10
CA HIS A 16 2.73 1.08 10.49
C HIS A 16 2.77 -0.16 11.41
N THR A 17 2.02 -1.22 11.10
CA THR A 17 2.03 -2.47 11.87
C THR A 17 2.28 -3.66 10.96
N ARG A 18 2.78 -4.76 11.55
CA ARG A 18 2.96 -6.02 10.83
C ARG A 18 1.63 -6.54 10.29
N ALA A 19 0.58 -6.53 11.11
CA ALA A 19 -0.76 -6.95 10.70
C ALA A 19 -1.32 -6.11 9.53
N ALA A 20 -1.19 -4.78 9.59
CA ALA A 20 -1.60 -3.92 8.46
C ALA A 20 -0.77 -4.21 7.21
N THR A 21 0.53 -4.47 7.38
CA THR A 21 1.42 -4.81 6.27
C THR A 21 1.04 -6.11 5.59
N GLU A 22 0.86 -7.17 6.38
CA GLU A 22 0.43 -8.48 5.88
C GLU A 22 -0.96 -8.38 5.24
N ALA A 23 -1.90 -7.65 5.84
CA ALA A 23 -3.25 -7.47 5.29
C ALA A 23 -3.25 -6.77 3.91
N LEU A 24 -2.36 -5.78 3.70
CA LEU A 24 -2.24 -5.06 2.44
C LEU A 24 -1.42 -5.82 1.39
N LEU A 25 -0.37 -6.53 1.78
CA LEU A 25 0.52 -7.24 0.86
C LEU A 25 0.04 -8.65 0.50
N SER A 26 -0.75 -9.31 1.36
CA SER A 26 -1.20 -10.70 1.12
C SER A 26 -1.97 -10.85 -0.20
N PRO A 27 -2.93 -9.97 -0.54
CA PRO A 27 -3.63 -10.05 -1.83
C PRO A 27 -2.68 -9.90 -3.02
N GLU A 28 -1.67 -9.03 -2.91
CA GLU A 28 -0.71 -8.81 -4.00
C GLU A 28 0.25 -10.00 -4.19
N ARG A 29 0.56 -10.73 -3.12
CA ARG A 29 1.27 -12.01 -3.19
C ARG A 29 0.41 -13.09 -3.86
N GLU A 30 -0.85 -13.21 -3.48
CA GLU A 30 -1.79 -14.18 -4.07
C GLU A 30 -2.03 -13.92 -5.56
N ASN A 31 -2.01 -12.64 -5.96
CA ASN A 31 -2.09 -12.21 -7.36
C ASN A 31 -0.80 -12.45 -8.16
N GLY A 32 0.29 -12.89 -7.52
CA GLY A 32 1.58 -13.12 -8.16
C GLY A 32 2.40 -11.85 -8.46
N ASN A 33 1.98 -10.68 -7.95
CA ASN A 33 2.76 -9.44 -8.08
C ASN A 33 3.98 -9.44 -7.16
N LEU A 34 3.89 -10.11 -6.00
CA LEU A 34 4.98 -10.23 -5.03
C LEU A 34 5.51 -11.66 -4.99
N THR A 35 6.84 -11.80 -4.97
CA THR A 35 7.50 -13.06 -4.62
C THR A 35 7.33 -13.34 -3.12
N SER A 36 7.43 -14.60 -2.70
CA SER A 36 7.41 -14.94 -1.26
C SER A 36 8.54 -14.25 -0.49
N HIS A 37 9.73 -14.16 -1.09
CA HIS A 37 10.87 -13.46 -0.52
C HIS A 37 10.57 -11.97 -0.29
N ASP A 38 10.05 -11.27 -1.30
CA ASP A 38 9.77 -9.83 -1.21
C ASP A 38 8.64 -9.53 -0.22
N TYR A 39 7.64 -10.41 -0.14
CA TYR A 39 6.57 -10.34 0.85
C TYR A 39 7.13 -10.46 2.28
N ASP A 40 7.94 -11.48 2.56
CA ASP A 40 8.50 -11.72 3.91
C ASP A 40 9.46 -10.60 4.31
N ALA A 41 10.31 -10.15 3.37
CA ALA A 41 11.21 -9.02 3.57
C ALA A 41 10.44 -7.74 3.91
N ALA A 42 9.37 -7.42 3.18
CA ALA A 42 8.55 -6.24 3.43
C ALA A 42 7.80 -6.32 4.77
N ALA A 43 7.21 -7.48 5.08
CA ALA A 43 6.48 -7.72 6.32
C ALA A 43 7.37 -7.61 7.57
N ALA A 44 8.65 -8.00 7.45
CA ALA A 44 9.63 -7.81 8.51
C ALA A 44 10.18 -6.37 8.55
N PHE A 45 10.43 -5.75 7.39
CA PHE A 45 11.10 -4.47 7.30
C PHE A 45 10.20 -3.30 7.72
N PHE A 46 9.00 -3.15 7.15
CA PHE A 46 8.15 -1.95 7.37
C PHE A 46 7.80 -1.66 8.85
N PRO A 47 7.38 -2.65 9.67
CA PRO A 47 7.20 -2.43 11.10
C PRO A 47 8.52 -2.42 11.89
N GLY A 48 9.68 -2.44 11.22
CA GLY A 48 10.99 -2.47 11.85
C GLY A 48 11.32 -1.22 12.68
N PHE A 49 12.45 -1.28 13.39
CA PHE A 49 12.86 -0.21 14.31
C PHE A 49 13.41 1.05 13.60
N HIS A 50 13.73 0.96 12.31
CA HIS A 50 14.36 2.03 11.53
C HIS A 50 13.55 3.34 11.50
N ARG A 51 12.21 3.25 11.62
CA ARG A 51 11.31 4.41 11.75
C ARG A 51 11.55 5.26 13.01
N HIS A 52 12.10 4.67 14.06
CA HIS A 52 12.38 5.36 15.32
C HIS A 52 13.76 6.01 15.33
N TYR A 53 14.62 5.78 14.34
CA TYR A 53 15.99 6.32 14.32
C TYR A 53 16.03 7.84 14.47
N ARG A 54 15.06 8.57 13.90
CA ARG A 54 14.97 10.03 14.01
C ARG A 54 14.71 10.47 15.46
N LEU A 55 13.75 9.82 16.13
CA LEU A 55 13.39 10.12 17.51
C LEU A 55 14.50 9.70 18.48
N VAL A 56 15.02 8.48 18.33
CA VAL A 56 16.12 7.95 19.14
C VAL A 56 17.36 8.83 18.99
N GLY A 57 17.72 9.21 17.75
CA GLY A 57 18.86 10.09 17.50
C GLY A 57 18.70 11.45 18.18
N GLY A 58 17.52 12.05 18.13
CA GLY A 58 17.26 13.34 18.80
C GLY A 58 17.29 13.27 20.33
N VAL A 59 16.74 12.20 20.91
CA VAL A 59 16.66 12.01 22.37
C VAL A 59 18.00 11.55 22.97
N ALA A 60 18.86 10.88 22.19
CA ALA A 60 20.18 10.43 22.63
C ALA A 60 21.12 11.58 23.07
N ALA A 61 20.79 12.82 22.72
CA ALA A 61 21.51 14.01 23.19
C ALA A 61 21.39 14.22 24.72
N ILE A 62 20.31 13.75 25.35
CA ILE A 62 20.09 13.91 26.80
C ILE A 62 21.17 13.14 27.61
N PRO A 63 21.32 11.81 27.45
CA PRO A 63 22.38 11.10 28.16
C PRO A 63 23.78 11.60 27.76
N LEU A 64 23.98 11.99 26.49
CA LEU A 64 25.25 12.57 26.03
C LEU A 64 25.59 13.88 26.76
N LEU A 65 24.60 14.73 27.04
CA LEU A 65 24.80 15.92 27.85
C LEU A 65 25.26 15.54 29.26
N TYR A 66 24.65 14.55 29.91
CA TYR A 66 25.06 14.13 31.25
C TYR A 66 26.48 13.57 31.31
N THR A 67 26.97 12.92 30.25
CA THR A 67 28.34 12.40 30.21
C THR A 67 29.39 13.45 29.88
N VAL A 68 29.04 14.47 29.08
CA VAL A 68 29.98 15.51 28.62
C VAL A 68 29.92 16.79 29.46
N ARG A 69 28.82 17.02 30.18
CA ARG A 69 28.61 18.24 30.97
C ARG A 69 29.62 18.33 32.11
N LYS A 70 30.31 19.48 32.18
CA LYS A 70 31.11 19.87 33.34
C LYS A 70 30.25 20.65 34.34
N PRO A 71 30.52 20.56 35.65
CA PRO A 71 29.76 21.29 36.67
C PRO A 71 29.86 22.82 36.50
N THR A 72 30.91 23.32 35.86
CA THR A 72 31.13 24.75 35.58
C THR A 72 30.34 25.29 34.39
N TRP A 73 29.58 24.45 33.66
CA TRP A 73 28.78 24.92 32.53
C TRP A 73 27.59 25.74 33.01
N SER A 74 27.50 26.98 32.53
CA SER A 74 26.27 27.77 32.61
C SER A 74 25.08 27.03 31.98
N ASN A 75 23.87 27.32 32.45
CA ASN A 75 22.64 26.75 31.87
C ASN A 75 22.52 27.05 30.37
N ALA A 76 22.85 28.27 29.93
CA ALA A 76 22.82 28.66 28.52
C ALA A 76 23.68 27.75 27.62
N ARG A 77 24.94 27.49 28.02
CA ARG A 77 25.82 26.54 27.30
C ARG A 77 25.25 25.12 27.23
N SER A 78 24.60 24.67 28.30
CA SER A 78 23.97 23.34 28.34
C SER A 78 22.78 23.25 27.38
N TYR A 79 21.94 24.29 27.31
CA TYR A 79 20.84 24.35 26.36
C TYR A 79 21.34 24.37 24.91
N ILE A 80 22.34 25.21 24.61
CA ILE A 80 22.93 25.29 23.26
C ILE A 80 23.51 23.94 22.84
N PHE A 81 24.23 23.26 23.74
CA PHE A 81 24.75 21.93 23.47
C PHE A 81 23.62 20.94 23.22
N LEU A 82 22.60 20.91 24.09
CA LEU A 82 21.49 19.98 23.98
C LEU A 82 20.72 20.16 22.66
N THR A 83 20.38 21.40 22.30
CA THR A 83 19.65 21.68 21.05
C THR A 83 20.47 21.31 19.82
N THR A 84 21.76 21.64 19.81
CA THR A 84 22.68 21.31 18.70
C THR A 84 22.86 19.80 18.57
N ALA A 85 23.09 19.11 19.69
CA ALA A 85 23.26 17.66 19.72
C ALA A 85 21.98 16.92 19.33
N SER A 86 20.81 17.36 19.80
CA SER A 86 19.51 16.80 19.42
C SER A 86 19.24 16.99 17.93
N PHE A 87 19.52 18.18 17.37
CA PHE A 87 19.36 18.41 15.94
C PHE A 87 20.30 17.54 15.10
N ALA A 88 21.59 17.47 15.48
CA ALA A 88 22.56 16.60 14.80
C ALA A 88 22.14 15.12 14.85
N GLY A 89 21.72 14.65 16.03
CA GLY A 89 21.22 13.29 16.22
C GLY A 89 19.96 13.00 15.39
N PHE A 90 19.04 13.96 15.28
CA PHE A 90 17.86 13.84 14.40
C PHE A 90 18.26 13.70 12.93
N VAL A 91 19.20 14.52 12.44
CA VAL A 91 19.69 14.47 11.05
C VAL A 91 20.39 13.13 10.76
N ILE A 92 21.25 12.67 11.66
CA ILE A 92 21.92 11.36 11.54
C ILE A 92 20.88 10.23 11.52
N GLY A 93 19.91 10.26 12.44
CA GLY A 93 18.82 9.30 12.49
C GLY A 93 17.97 9.29 11.21
N HIS A 94 17.75 10.46 10.61
CA HIS A 94 17.07 10.57 9.31
C HIS A 94 17.88 9.92 8.19
N ALA A 95 19.19 10.19 8.11
CA ALA A 95 20.07 9.58 7.13
C ALA A 95 20.12 8.04 7.27
N LEU A 96 20.25 7.52 8.50
CA LEU A 96 20.21 6.08 8.76
C LEU A 96 18.89 5.43 8.35
N SER A 97 17.76 6.12 8.60
CA SER A 97 16.43 5.67 8.17
C SER A 97 16.35 5.57 6.65
N LEU A 98 16.83 6.58 5.92
CA LEU A 98 16.89 6.54 4.45
C LEU A 98 17.80 5.42 3.95
N THR A 99 18.99 5.25 4.53
CA THR A 99 19.90 4.15 4.18
C THR A 99 19.25 2.79 4.37
N ALA A 100 18.48 2.59 5.43
CA ALA A 100 17.74 1.35 5.66
C ALA A 100 16.69 1.10 4.54
N HIS A 101 15.95 2.14 4.14
CA HIS A 101 15.01 2.05 3.01
C HIS A 101 15.71 1.77 1.68
N PHE A 102 16.87 2.38 1.41
CA PHE A 102 17.68 2.08 0.22
C PHE A 102 18.14 0.62 0.20
N ASN A 103 18.63 0.10 1.32
CA ASN A 103 19.07 -1.29 1.43
C ASN A 103 17.91 -2.26 1.20
N PHE A 104 16.74 -1.97 1.76
CA PHE A 104 15.52 -2.74 1.54
C PHE A 104 15.09 -2.73 0.06
N VAL A 105 15.00 -1.55 -0.57
CA VAL A 105 14.64 -1.44 -1.99
C VAL A 105 15.63 -2.19 -2.89
N ARG A 106 16.90 -2.24 -2.50
CA ARG A 106 17.95 -2.99 -3.20
C ARG A 106 17.83 -4.51 -3.00
N SER A 107 17.30 -4.98 -1.87
CA SER A 107 17.11 -6.40 -1.60
C SER A 107 15.88 -7.02 -2.28
N ILE A 108 14.98 -6.20 -2.82
CA ILE A 108 13.82 -6.70 -3.58
C ILE A 108 14.28 -7.47 -4.83
N GLU A 109 13.79 -8.70 -4.99
CA GLU A 109 14.10 -9.59 -6.11
C GLU A 109 13.35 -9.18 -7.38
N ASN A 110 12.04 -8.90 -7.28
CA ASN A 110 11.20 -8.49 -8.39
C ASN A 110 10.74 -7.02 -8.24
N PRO A 111 11.58 -6.03 -8.64
CA PRO A 111 11.24 -4.62 -8.46
C PRO A 111 9.99 -4.21 -9.25
N ASP A 112 9.76 -4.81 -10.42
CA ASP A 112 8.63 -4.50 -11.28
C ASP A 112 7.32 -4.96 -10.63
N GLY A 113 7.26 -6.22 -10.19
CA GLY A 113 6.10 -6.76 -9.47
C GLY A 113 5.84 -6.05 -8.15
N PHE A 114 6.89 -5.70 -7.40
CA PHE A 114 6.78 -4.92 -6.18
C PHE A 114 6.22 -3.51 -6.44
N SER A 115 6.64 -2.85 -7.52
CA SER A 115 6.12 -1.53 -7.90
C SER A 115 4.63 -1.57 -8.23
N GLN A 116 4.21 -2.60 -8.97
CA GLN A 116 2.81 -2.81 -9.31
C GLN A 116 1.96 -3.09 -8.07
N ALA A 117 2.47 -3.90 -7.15
CA ALA A 117 1.82 -4.16 -5.86
C ALA A 117 1.61 -2.86 -5.06
N MET A 118 2.62 -2.00 -4.98
CA MET A 118 2.52 -0.72 -4.27
C MET A 118 1.52 0.23 -4.94
N ASP A 119 1.49 0.29 -6.27
CA ASP A 119 0.50 1.09 -7.02
C ASP A 119 -0.93 0.58 -6.79
N ASN A 120 -1.14 -0.73 -6.77
CA ASN A 120 -2.44 -1.33 -6.47
C ASN A 120 -2.89 -1.00 -5.04
N ILE A 121 -2.00 -1.13 -4.06
CA ILE A 121 -2.29 -0.79 -2.66
C ILE A 121 -2.60 0.70 -2.53
N GLN A 122 -1.85 1.57 -3.20
CA GLN A 122 -2.12 3.00 -3.18
C GLN A 122 -3.49 3.33 -3.78
N LYS A 123 -3.85 2.72 -4.91
CA LYS A 123 -5.17 2.88 -5.54
C LYS A 123 -6.29 2.37 -4.63
N ASN A 124 -6.11 1.21 -4.01
CA ASN A 124 -7.12 0.57 -3.15
C ASN A 124 -7.33 1.32 -1.83
N THR A 125 -6.27 1.87 -1.25
CA THR A 125 -6.37 2.63 0.00
C THR A 125 -6.93 4.04 -0.21
N GLY A 126 -6.87 4.56 -1.45
CA GLY A 126 -7.29 5.93 -1.77
C GLY A 126 -6.39 7.02 -1.18
N SER A 127 -5.27 6.63 -0.56
CA SER A 127 -4.33 7.55 0.08
C SER A 127 -3.49 8.26 -0.98
N PHE A 128 -3.51 9.60 -0.95
CA PHE A 128 -2.58 10.40 -1.73
C PHE A 128 -1.16 10.23 -1.20
N ALA A 129 -0.20 9.95 -2.09
CA ALA A 129 1.21 9.88 -1.70
C ALA A 129 1.67 11.30 -1.29
N PRO A 130 2.04 11.53 -0.02
CA PRO A 130 2.52 12.83 0.42
C PRO A 130 3.83 13.19 -0.29
N GLN A 131 4.12 14.50 -0.35
CA GLN A 131 5.43 14.98 -0.77
C GLN A 131 6.51 14.46 0.19
N GLY A 132 7.53 13.82 -0.38
CA GLY A 132 8.60 13.17 0.37
C GLY A 132 9.68 12.61 -0.55
N PRO A 133 10.76 12.06 0.04
CA PRO A 133 11.82 11.43 -0.73
C PRO A 133 11.30 10.19 -1.46
N VAL A 134 11.55 10.13 -2.76
CA VAL A 134 11.21 8.99 -3.62
C VAL A 134 12.50 8.31 -4.02
N ILE A 135 12.64 7.03 -3.67
CA ILE A 135 13.72 6.17 -4.12
C ILE A 135 13.28 5.60 -5.46
N VAL A 136 14.09 5.81 -6.51
CA VAL A 136 13.85 5.24 -7.84
C VAL A 136 14.91 4.17 -8.08
N ARG A 137 14.47 2.93 -8.31
CA ARG A 137 15.34 1.85 -8.76
C ARG A 137 14.99 1.56 -10.22
N GLN A 138 15.95 1.85 -11.10
CA GLN A 138 15.81 1.51 -12.51
C GLN A 138 15.76 -0.02 -12.64
N GLY A 139 14.75 -0.51 -13.35
CA GLY A 139 14.68 -1.92 -13.71
C GLY A 139 15.97 -2.30 -14.42
N ARG A 140 16.56 -3.44 -14.05
CA ARG A 140 17.74 -3.95 -14.76
C ARG A 140 17.28 -4.21 -16.18
N LYS A 141 17.65 -3.35 -17.13
CA LYS A 141 17.57 -3.71 -18.55
C LYS A 141 18.41 -4.96 -18.67
N ILE A 142 17.76 -6.10 -18.84
CA ILE A 142 18.39 -7.25 -19.45
C ILE A 142 18.60 -6.78 -20.88
N GLU A 143 19.74 -6.12 -21.09
CA GLU A 143 20.32 -6.02 -22.41
C GLU A 143 20.60 -7.46 -22.77
N VAL A 144 19.61 -8.07 -23.42
CA VAL A 144 19.82 -9.31 -24.15
C VAL A 144 20.87 -8.88 -25.16
N ASP A 145 22.13 -9.20 -24.85
CA ASP A 145 23.24 -9.05 -25.77
C ASP A 145 22.80 -9.82 -27.00
N HIS A 146 22.26 -9.08 -27.96
CA HIS A 146 21.84 -9.62 -29.22
C HIS A 146 23.15 -9.83 -29.96
N ASP A 147 23.79 -10.97 -29.67
CA ASP A 147 25.01 -11.40 -30.30
C ASP A 147 24.79 -11.31 -31.81
N PRO A 148 25.39 -10.33 -32.50
CA PRO A 148 25.11 -10.08 -33.91
C PRO A 148 25.60 -11.24 -34.79
N ASP A 149 26.38 -12.17 -34.22
CA ASP A 149 26.92 -13.35 -34.88
C ASP A 149 26.18 -14.65 -34.53
N ALA A 150 25.09 -14.60 -33.75
CA ALA A 150 24.24 -15.77 -33.57
C ALA A 150 23.60 -16.16 -34.92
N PRO A 151 23.89 -17.36 -35.46
CA PRO A 151 23.39 -17.76 -36.77
C PRO A 151 21.86 -17.75 -36.78
N PRO A 152 21.22 -17.29 -37.87
CA PRO A 152 19.77 -17.30 -37.99
C PRO A 152 19.27 -18.74 -37.85
N LEU A 153 18.64 -19.04 -36.73
CA LEU A 153 17.91 -20.29 -36.56
C LEU A 153 16.68 -20.23 -37.48
N ASP A 154 16.83 -20.96 -38.59
CA ASP A 154 15.86 -21.19 -39.64
C ASP A 154 14.49 -21.55 -39.03
N SER A 155 13.59 -20.58 -39.06
CA SER A 155 12.23 -20.71 -38.54
C SER A 155 11.33 -21.18 -39.68
N SER A 156 11.00 -22.47 -39.65
CA SER A 156 10.07 -23.13 -40.58
C SER A 156 8.73 -22.37 -40.74
N PRO A 157 8.13 -22.40 -41.95
CA PRO A 157 6.87 -21.72 -42.23
C PRO A 157 5.65 -22.49 -41.68
N THR A 158 4.73 -21.72 -41.08
CA THR A 158 3.24 -21.76 -41.12
C THR A 158 2.50 -23.10 -41.29
N PRO A 159 1.35 -23.24 -40.60
CA PRO A 159 0.12 -23.58 -41.33
C PRO A 159 -1.05 -22.61 -41.09
N ALA A 160 -1.90 -22.56 -42.11
CA ALA A 160 -2.90 -21.55 -42.44
C ALA A 160 -4.07 -21.37 -41.44
N PRO A 161 -4.72 -20.19 -41.43
CA PRO A 161 -6.09 -20.02 -40.93
C PRO A 161 -7.11 -20.43 -42.01
N SER A 162 -8.06 -21.29 -41.64
CA SER A 162 -9.16 -21.73 -42.49
C SER A 162 -10.46 -20.95 -42.19
N SER A 163 -10.94 -20.24 -43.21
CA SER A 163 -12.33 -20.10 -43.69
C SER A 163 -13.45 -19.54 -42.77
N ALA A 164 -14.05 -18.46 -43.24
CA ALA A 164 -15.24 -17.72 -42.77
C ALA A 164 -16.60 -18.47 -42.95
N PRO A 165 -17.76 -17.88 -42.58
CA PRO A 165 -18.51 -16.93 -43.44
C PRO A 165 -19.15 -15.73 -42.67
N THR A 166 -19.13 -14.48 -43.15
CA THR A 166 -19.95 -13.77 -44.17
C THR A 166 -21.13 -12.95 -43.58
N ASP A 167 -21.07 -11.65 -43.88
CA ASP A 167 -22.09 -10.58 -44.00
C ASP A 167 -22.85 -9.99 -42.80
N SER A 168 -22.54 -8.73 -42.49
CA SER A 168 -23.46 -7.61 -42.80
C SER A 168 -22.73 -6.26 -42.82
N LEU A 169 -22.64 -5.68 -44.01
CA LEU A 169 -22.22 -4.30 -44.28
C LEU A 169 -23.23 -3.30 -43.70
N THR A 170 -22.79 -2.41 -42.80
CA THR A 170 -23.41 -1.08 -42.61
C THR A 170 -22.34 -0.02 -42.35
N PRO A 171 -22.59 1.25 -42.73
CA PRO A 171 -21.56 2.17 -43.16
C PRO A 171 -20.81 2.87 -42.02
N ILE A 172 -19.55 3.13 -42.35
CA ILE A 172 -18.51 3.84 -41.63
C ILE A 172 -19.02 5.18 -41.09
N LYS A 173 -19.20 5.27 -39.76
CA LYS A 173 -18.94 6.50 -39.01
C LYS A 173 -17.65 6.30 -38.24
N PRO A 174 -16.74 7.28 -38.17
CA PRO A 174 -15.55 7.16 -37.34
C PRO A 174 -16.04 6.97 -35.90
N ALA A 175 -15.75 5.79 -35.33
CA ALA A 175 -16.10 5.47 -33.96
C ALA A 175 -15.52 6.57 -33.08
N THR A 176 -16.41 7.35 -32.46
CA THR A 176 -15.96 8.32 -31.48
C THR A 176 -15.23 7.57 -30.38
N LYS A 177 -14.24 8.18 -29.71
CA LYS A 177 -13.57 7.56 -28.54
C LYS A 177 -14.57 6.97 -27.53
N TRP A 178 -15.77 7.56 -27.45
CA TRP A 178 -16.87 7.06 -26.63
C TRP A 178 -17.46 5.72 -27.11
N ASP A 179 -17.51 5.46 -28.41
CA ASP A 179 -17.96 4.17 -28.95
C ASP A 179 -16.92 3.07 -28.70
N GLU A 180 -15.63 3.40 -28.76
CA GLU A 180 -14.56 2.49 -28.38
C GLU A 180 -14.61 2.14 -26.87
N ILE A 181 -14.81 3.14 -26.01
CA ILE A 181 -15.01 2.93 -24.56
C ILE A 181 -16.26 2.08 -24.29
N ARG A 182 -17.36 2.32 -25.02
CA ARG A 182 -18.59 1.52 -24.88
C ARG A 182 -18.40 0.08 -25.35
N ALA A 183 -17.69 -0.15 -26.44
CA ALA A 183 -17.37 -1.49 -26.93
C ALA A 183 -16.45 -2.25 -25.97
N LEU A 184 -15.45 -1.59 -25.39
CA LEU A 184 -14.56 -2.17 -24.38
C LEU A 184 -15.30 -2.47 -23.08
N ASN A 185 -16.14 -1.56 -22.59
CA ASN A 185 -16.96 -1.79 -21.39
C ASN A 185 -17.99 -2.90 -21.60
N ALA A 186 -18.62 -3.00 -22.78
CA ALA A 186 -19.57 -4.08 -23.07
C ALA A 186 -18.90 -5.48 -23.05
N ARG A 187 -17.62 -5.58 -23.47
CA ARG A 187 -16.85 -6.83 -23.37
C ARG A 187 -16.40 -7.15 -21.94
N ALA A 188 -16.16 -6.14 -21.11
CA ALA A 188 -15.78 -6.31 -19.70
C ALA A 188 -16.99 -6.54 -18.76
N ALA A 189 -18.20 -6.13 -19.18
CA ALA A 189 -19.41 -6.19 -18.37
C ALA A 189 -19.97 -7.60 -18.15
N SER A 190 -19.56 -8.60 -18.92
CA SER A 190 -20.03 -9.98 -18.75
C SER A 190 -19.57 -10.62 -17.44
N ASN A 191 -18.53 -10.09 -16.79
CA ASN A 191 -18.03 -10.56 -15.49
C ASN A 191 -17.64 -9.37 -14.59
N SER A 192 -18.54 -8.39 -14.41
CA SER A 192 -18.28 -7.25 -13.53
C SER A 192 -17.95 -7.71 -12.11
N SER A 193 -16.78 -7.32 -11.57
CA SER A 193 -16.37 -7.66 -10.20
C SER A 193 -17.36 -7.17 -9.14
N TRP A 194 -18.16 -6.14 -9.47
CA TRP A 194 -19.26 -5.66 -8.65
C TRP A 194 -20.42 -6.66 -8.53
N ASP A 195 -20.70 -7.44 -9.58
CA ASP A 195 -21.74 -8.46 -9.55
C ASP A 195 -21.29 -9.71 -8.78
N ALA A 196 -20.00 -10.05 -8.87
CA ALA A 196 -19.39 -11.09 -8.04
C ALA A 196 -19.43 -10.73 -6.54
N LEU A 197 -19.19 -9.45 -6.19
CA LEU A 197 -19.30 -8.97 -4.82
C LEU A 197 -20.75 -9.04 -4.31
N ARG A 198 -21.73 -8.67 -5.15
CA ARG A 198 -23.16 -8.72 -4.80
C ARG A 198 -23.64 -10.16 -4.60
N GLN A 199 -23.30 -11.07 -5.51
CA GLN A 199 -23.59 -12.51 -5.37
C GLN A 199 -22.96 -13.12 -4.10
N ARG A 200 -21.75 -12.69 -3.73
CA ARG A 200 -21.09 -13.18 -2.52
C ARG A 200 -21.80 -12.72 -1.25
N HIS A 201 -22.30 -11.48 -1.22
CA HIS A 201 -23.08 -10.96 -0.10
C HIS A 201 -24.49 -11.57 -0.03
N GLU A 202 -25.11 -11.87 -1.17
CA GLU A 202 -26.42 -12.54 -1.21
C GLU A 202 -26.33 -14.00 -0.77
N ARG A 203 -25.30 -14.75 -1.19
CA ARG A 203 -25.10 -16.15 -0.74
C ARG A 203 -24.77 -16.28 0.75
N ALA A 204 -24.06 -15.31 1.33
CA ALA A 204 -23.72 -15.35 2.75
C ALA A 204 -24.92 -15.06 3.68
N ARG A 205 -26.02 -14.52 3.13
CA ARG A 205 -27.19 -14.07 3.90
C ARG A 205 -28.39 -15.00 3.87
N VAL A 206 -28.32 -16.15 3.20
CA VAL A 206 -29.38 -17.17 3.27
C VAL A 206 -28.97 -18.21 4.30
N PRO A 207 -29.47 -18.16 5.55
CA PRO A 207 -29.24 -19.23 6.50
C PRO A 207 -29.98 -20.47 5.99
N ALA A 208 -29.29 -21.60 5.94
CA ALA A 208 -29.96 -22.88 5.74
C ALA A 208 -31.00 -23.07 6.86
N PRO A 209 -32.24 -23.50 6.56
CA PRO A 209 -33.27 -23.67 7.57
C PRO A 209 -32.94 -24.91 8.42
N SER A 210 -32.20 -24.71 9.51
CA SER A 210 -32.02 -25.72 10.54
C SER A 210 -32.24 -25.10 11.92
N SER A 211 -33.35 -25.50 12.53
CA SER A 211 -33.65 -25.52 13.97
C SER A 211 -33.42 -24.21 14.75
N SER A 212 -34.54 -23.51 14.92
CA SER A 212 -34.85 -22.41 15.82
C SER A 212 -34.26 -22.51 17.24
N PRO A 213 -33.40 -21.55 17.65
CA PRO A 213 -33.38 -21.01 19.00
C PRO A 213 -34.36 -19.81 19.09
N SER A 214 -35.06 -19.73 20.21
CA SER A 214 -36.09 -18.76 20.58
C SER A 214 -35.72 -17.30 20.27
N GLU A 215 -36.60 -16.62 19.52
CA GLU A 215 -36.48 -15.24 19.00
C GLU A 215 -36.45 -14.12 20.08
N ASP A 216 -36.71 -14.42 21.35
CA ASP A 216 -36.85 -13.40 22.40
C ASP A 216 -35.53 -12.80 22.92
N ASP A 217 -34.38 -13.45 22.70
CA ASP A 217 -33.11 -13.03 23.33
C ASP A 217 -32.24 -12.11 22.43
N PHE A 218 -32.46 -12.15 21.11
CA PHE A 218 -31.68 -11.39 20.13
C PHE A 218 -32.22 -9.96 19.90
N GLU A 219 -33.51 -9.70 20.13
CA GLU A 219 -34.05 -8.33 20.05
C GLU A 219 -33.68 -7.49 21.28
N ARG A 220 -33.56 -8.10 22.45
CA ARG A 220 -33.23 -7.41 23.70
C ARG A 220 -31.83 -6.80 23.68
N THR A 221 -30.84 -7.57 23.23
CA THR A 221 -29.44 -7.09 23.14
C THR A 221 -29.27 -5.98 22.10
N ARG A 222 -30.05 -6.00 21.01
CA ARG A 222 -29.95 -5.00 19.94
C ARG A 222 -30.66 -3.67 20.29
N GLY A 223 -31.67 -3.71 21.16
CA GLY A 223 -32.34 -2.52 21.69
C GLY A 223 -31.45 -1.78 22.70
N ASP A 224 -30.77 -2.52 23.57
CA ASP A 224 -29.95 -1.94 24.63
C ASP A 224 -28.71 -1.20 24.09
N ASP A 225 -28.07 -1.72 23.04
CA ASP A 225 -26.92 -1.06 22.41
C ASP A 225 -27.31 0.29 21.76
N ARG A 226 -28.49 0.37 21.16
CA ARG A 226 -28.95 1.58 20.48
C ARG A 226 -29.30 2.71 21.45
N ALA A 227 -29.91 2.36 22.59
CA ALA A 227 -30.23 3.33 23.64
C ALA A 227 -28.94 3.89 24.29
N ALA A 228 -27.92 3.05 24.49
CA ALA A 228 -26.63 3.47 25.03
C ALA A 228 -25.85 4.40 24.08
N GLU A 229 -25.91 4.15 22.77
CA GLU A 229 -25.30 5.03 21.76
C GLU A 229 -25.99 6.40 21.70
N GLN A 230 -27.31 6.43 21.84
CA GLN A 230 -28.09 7.68 21.81
C GLN A 230 -27.78 8.57 23.02
N ALA A 231 -27.68 7.98 24.22
CA ALA A 231 -27.34 8.71 25.45
C ALA A 231 -25.94 9.35 25.37
N ARG A 232 -24.96 8.66 24.77
CA ARG A 232 -23.61 9.22 24.56
C ARG A 232 -23.60 10.39 23.59
N PHE A 233 -24.47 10.35 22.58
CA PHE A 233 -24.59 11.44 21.62
C PHE A 233 -25.20 12.70 22.26
N ASP A 234 -26.24 12.52 23.07
CA ASP A 234 -26.87 13.62 23.80
C ASP A 234 -25.92 14.24 24.83
N GLU A 235 -25.11 13.42 25.54
CA GLU A 235 -24.09 13.90 26.47
C GLU A 235 -23.03 14.79 25.78
N LEU A 236 -22.61 14.43 24.57
CA LEU A 236 -21.68 15.24 23.77
C LEU A 236 -22.28 16.59 23.35
N LEU A 237 -23.56 16.61 22.98
CA LEU A 237 -24.29 17.84 22.63
C LEU A 237 -24.49 18.77 23.82
N GLU A 238 -24.78 18.22 25.00
CA GLU A 238 -24.89 19.02 26.23
C GLU A 238 -23.54 19.63 26.61
N LYS A 239 -22.46 18.85 26.48
CA LYS A 239 -21.10 19.35 26.73
C LYS A 239 -20.73 20.49 25.79
N GLU A 240 -21.14 20.45 24.52
CA GLU A 240 -20.95 21.56 23.57
C GLU A 240 -21.76 22.81 23.97
N ARG A 241 -22.99 22.64 24.46
CA ARG A 241 -23.83 23.76 24.90
C ARG A 241 -23.31 24.46 26.15
N HIS A 242 -22.62 23.74 27.04
CA HIS A 242 -22.05 24.29 28.28
C HIS A 242 -20.67 24.94 28.12
N MET A 243 -20.07 24.95 26.93
CA MET A 243 -18.77 25.60 26.66
C MET A 243 -18.88 27.06 26.16
N LYS A 244 -20.05 27.70 26.30
CA LYS A 244 -20.26 29.14 26.08
C LYS A 244 -20.36 29.87 27.42
#